data_AF-A0A2A8HEI3-F1
#
_entry.id   AF-A0A2A8HEI3-F1
#
_cell.length_a   1.000
_cell.length_b   1.000
_cell.length_c   1.000
_cell.angle_alpha   90.00
_cell.angle_beta   90.00
_cell.angle_gamma   90.00
#
_symmetry.space_group_name_H-M   'P 1'
#
loop_
_entity.id
_entity.type
_entity.pdbx_description
1 polymer ?
#
loop_
_entity_poly.entity_id
_entity_poly.type
_entity_poly.pdbx_seq_one_letter_code
_entity_poly.pdbx_strand_id
1 'polypeptide(L)' 'MTIGMCLDYIDDYIEMQNPSKDREKERKASQEDFNNF' A
#
# COMPACT_ATOMS: atom_id res chain seq x y z
N MET A 1 14.07 -13.50 -19.10
CA MET A 1 13.38 -12.43 -18.37
C MET A 1 13.33 -11.21 -19.26
N THR A 2 12.14 -10.65 -19.49
CA THR A 2 11.97 -9.45 -20.31
C THR A 2 12.15 -8.21 -19.44
N ILE A 3 12.43 -7.06 -20.04
CA ILE A 3 12.58 -5.79 -19.32
C ILE A 3 11.34 -5.47 -18.48
N GLY A 4 10.13 -5.86 -18.94
CA GLY A 4 8.89 -5.72 -18.17
C GLY A 4 8.95 -6.42 -16.81
N MET A 5 9.40 -7.67 -16.77
CA MET A 5 9.55 -8.41 -15.51
C MET A 5 10.54 -7.75 -14.54
N CYS A 6 11.57 -7.08 -15.06
CA CYS A 6 12.52 -6.36 -14.21
C CYS A 6 11.91 -5.06 -13.64
N LEU A 7 11.06 -4.38 -14.40
CA LEU A 7 10.36 -3.18 -13.94
C LEU A 7 9.32 -3.52 -12.88
N ASP A 8 8.53 -4.58 -13.10
CA ASP A 8 7.53 -5.06 -12.13
C ASP A 8 8.20 -5.40 -10.77
N TYR A 9 9.37 -6.06 -10.78
CA TYR A 9 10.13 -6.35 -9.56
C TYR A 9 10.62 -5.09 -8.82
N ILE A 10 10.98 -4.04 -9.57
CA ILE A 10 11.44 -2.77 -8.98
C ILE A 10 10.26 -2.04 -8.35
N ASP A 11 9.10 -2.04 -9.00
CA ASP A 11 7.88 -1.43 -8.47
C ASP A 11 7.44 -2.13 -7.17
N ASP A 12 7.39 -3.47 -7.16
CA ASP A 12 7.11 -4.27 -5.95
C ASP A 12 8.11 -3.96 -4.81
N TYR A 13 9.40 -3.82 -5.15
CA TYR A 13 10.44 -3.49 -4.18
C TYR A 13 10.27 -2.08 -3.59
N ILE A 14 9.90 -1.10 -4.41
CA ILE A 14 9.66 0.28 -3.98
C ILE A 14 8.40 0.37 -3.11
N GLU A 15 7.35 -0.37 -3.44
CA GLU A 15 6.10 -0.46 -2.65
C GLU A 15 6.40 -1.06 -1.27
N MET A 16 7.14 -2.18 -1.22
CA MET A 16 7.55 -2.82 0.03
C MET A 16 8.48 -1.95 0.90
N GLN A 17 9.35 -1.13 0.29
CA GLN A 17 10.24 -0.21 1.01
C GLN A 17 9.56 1.05 1.54
N ASN A 18 8.42 1.46 0.98
CA ASN A 18 7.67 2.63 1.42
C ASN A 18 6.35 2.22 2.10
N PRO A 19 6.40 1.65 3.32
CA PRO A 19 5.19 1.31 4.05
C PRO A 19 4.34 2.56 4.39
N SER A 20 4.91 3.76 4.26
CA SER A 20 4.21 5.04 4.43
C SER A 20 3.14 5.29 3.37
N LYS A 21 3.32 4.81 2.12
CA LYS A 21 2.34 4.99 1.03
C LYS A 21 1.10 4.11 1.21
N ASP A 22 1.26 2.91 1.77
CA ASP A 22 0.13 2.02 2.05
C ASP A 22 -0.55 2.33 3.38
N ARG A 23 0.18 2.85 4.37
CA ARG A 23 -0.41 3.36 5.62
C ARG A 23 -1.36 4.54 5.42
N GLU A 24 -1.22 5.31 4.34
CA GLU A 24 -2.22 6.34 3.98
C GLU A 24 -3.55 5.72 3.52
N LYS A 25 -3.53 4.53 2.92
CA LYS A 25 -4.73 3.81 2.50
C LYS A 25 -5.39 3.04 3.65
N GLU A 26 -4.59 2.51 4.56
CA GLU A 26 -5.07 1.73 5.71
C GLU A 26 -5.21 2.60 6.97
N ARG A 27 -6.27 3.41 7.04
CA ARG A 27 -6.64 4.06 8.31
C ARG A 27 -7.26 3.04 9.27
N LYS A 28 -6.91 3.13 10.56
CA LYS A 28 -7.62 2.36 11.59
C LYS A 28 -9.07 2.87 11.69
N ALA A 29 -10.01 1.94 11.87
CA ALA A 29 -11.40 2.29 12.15
C ALA A 29 -11.47 3.10 13.46
N SER A 30 -12.20 4.21 13.43
CA SER A 30 -12.44 5.06 14.60
C SER A 30 -13.79 4.74 15.23
N GLN A 31 -14.02 5.20 16.47
CA GLN A 31 -15.32 5.06 17.13
C GLN A 31 -16.44 5.74 16.33
N GLU A 32 -16.14 6.79 15.55
CA GLU A 32 -17.11 7.47 14.69
C GLU A 32 -17.62 6.57 13.56
N ASP A 33 -16.78 5.68 13.03
CA ASP A 33 -17.19 4.71 12.01
C ASP A 33 -18.23 3.72 12.57
N PHE A 34 -18.10 3.34 13.85
CA PHE A 34 -19.04 2.46 14.53
C PHE A 34 -20.35 3.18 14.92
N ASN A 35 -20.29 4.48 15.18
CA ASN A 35 -21.46 5.28 15.55
C ASN A 35 -22.35 5.62 14.34
N ASN A 36 -21.82 5.52 13.12
CA ASN A 36 -22.52 5.80 11.86
C ASN A 36 -23.13 4.53 11.21
N PHE A 37 -23.10 3.39 11.91
CA PHE A 37 -23.71 2.12 11.49
C PHE A 37 -25.10 1.95 12.09
#